data_AF-A0A0B1QWV8-F1
#
_entry.id   AF-A0A0B1QWV8-F1
#
_cell.length_a   1.000
_cell.length_b   1.000
_cell.length_c   1.000
_cell.angle_alpha   90.00
_cell.angle_beta   90.00
_cell.angle_gamma   90.00
#
_symmetry.space_group_name_H-M   'P 1'
#
loop_
_entity.id
_entity.type
_entity.pdbx_description
1 polymer ?
#
loop_
_entity_poly.entity_id
_entity_poly.type
_entity_poly.pdbx_seq_one_letter_code
_entity_poly.pdbx_strand_id
1 'polypeptide(L)'
;MLTLTFDFQQLDNRQAFYRALVAQSHCTLAFGNNLDAMWDWLTGGMALPATIHLKHVESASEQAEFAPVLALLEEAAQQLQGELRLTR
;
A
#
# COMPACT_ATOMS: atom_id res chain seq x y z
N MET A 1 -2.19 7.82 -14.06
CA MET A 1 -1.95 8.20 -12.65
C MET A 1 -2.78 7.27 -11.79
N LEU A 2 -2.14 6.47 -10.94
CA LEU A 2 -2.83 5.50 -10.08
C LEU A 2 -3.20 6.17 -8.76
N THR A 3 -4.45 5.99 -8.30
CA THR A 3 -4.89 6.51 -7.01
C THR A 3 -5.53 5.38 -6.23
N LEU A 4 -4.98 5.09 -5.05
CA LEU A 4 -5.46 4.04 -4.15
C LEU A 4 -5.92 4.67 -2.85
N THR A 5 -6.97 4.12 -2.25
CA THR A 5 -7.48 4.55 -0.94
C THR A 5 -7.64 3.35 -0.03
N PHE A 6 -7.01 3.41 1.13
CA PHE A 6 -7.11 2.40 2.17
C PHE A 6 -7.72 3.03 3.42
N ASP A 7 -8.84 2.46 3.88
CA ASP A 7 -9.47 2.84 5.14
C ASP A 7 -9.17 1.78 6.19
N PHE A 8 -8.27 2.09 7.12
CA PHE A 8 -7.82 1.12 8.10
C PHE A 8 -8.87 0.78 9.17
N GLN A 9 -9.99 1.51 9.26
CA GLN A 9 -11.13 1.07 10.07
C GLN A 9 -11.91 -0.08 9.42
N GLN A 10 -11.80 -0.25 8.10
CA GLN A 10 -12.47 -1.30 7.34
C GLN A 10 -11.55 -2.48 7.03
N LEU A 11 -10.26 -2.36 7.36
CA LEU A 11 -9.26 -3.40 7.12
C LEU A 11 -8.98 -4.12 8.42
N ASP A 12 -9.45 -5.36 8.52
CA ASP A 12 -9.27 -6.17 9.73
C ASP A 12 -7.82 -6.65 9.92
N ASN A 13 -7.08 -6.83 8.81
CA ASN A 13 -5.72 -7.39 8.82
C ASN A 13 -4.96 -7.08 7.52
N ARG A 14 -3.67 -7.45 7.49
CA ARG A 14 -2.82 -7.31 6.29
C ARG A 14 -3.37 -7.98 5.04
N GLN A 15 -4.00 -9.16 5.16
CA GLN A 15 -4.56 -9.83 3.98
C GLN A 15 -5.72 -9.04 3.39
N ALA A 16 -6.55 -8.39 4.21
CA ALA A 16 -7.58 -7.47 3.75
C ALA A 16 -6.96 -6.30 2.97
N PHE A 17 -5.84 -5.75 3.46
CA PHE A 17 -5.10 -4.70 2.76
C PHE A 17 -4.62 -5.17 1.37
N TYR A 18 -3.99 -6.35 1.29
CA TYR A 18 -3.50 -6.88 0.01
C TYR A 18 -4.64 -7.13 -0.99
N ARG A 19 -5.78 -7.66 -0.54
CA ARG A 19 -6.97 -7.83 -1.39
C ARG A 19 -7.48 -6.48 -1.90
N ALA A 20 -7.56 -5.47 -1.03
CA ALA A 20 -7.99 -4.13 -1.41
C ALA A 20 -7.02 -3.48 -2.41
N LEU A 21 -5.71 -3.72 -2.25
CA LEU A 21 -4.67 -3.22 -3.15
C LEU A 21 -4.84 -3.82 -4.53
N VAL A 22 -4.97 -5.15 -4.65
CA VAL A 22 -5.17 -5.82 -5.94
C VAL A 22 -6.46 -5.37 -6.61
N ALA A 23 -7.55 -5.28 -5.84
CA ALA A 23 -8.85 -4.86 -6.36
C ALA A 23 -8.83 -3.44 -6.94
N GLN A 24 -8.14 -2.50 -6.29
CA GLN A 24 -8.06 -1.10 -6.72
C GLN A 24 -6.98 -0.85 -7.77
N SER A 25 -5.90 -1.63 -7.77
CA SER A 25 -4.80 -1.49 -8.74
C SER A 25 -5.08 -2.15 -10.09
N HIS A 26 -6.17 -2.91 -10.22
CA HIS A 26 -6.43 -3.79 -11.36
C HIS A 26 -5.25 -4.72 -11.67
N CYS A 27 -4.49 -5.11 -10.64
CA CYS A 27 -3.32 -5.97 -10.81
C CYS A 27 -3.79 -7.33 -11.34
N THR A 28 -3.46 -7.64 -12.60
CA THR A 28 -3.82 -8.90 -13.27
C THR A 28 -2.86 -10.04 -12.90
N LEU A 29 -1.78 -9.74 -12.18
CA LEU A 29 -0.80 -10.71 -11.71
C LEU A 29 -1.24 -11.29 -10.36
N ALA A 30 -0.86 -12.55 -10.11
CA ALA A 30 -1.02 -13.17 -8.80
C ALA A 30 -0.14 -12.43 -7.78
N PHE A 31 -0.72 -11.45 -7.09
CA PHE A 31 -0.05 -10.72 -6.02
C PHE A 31 0.33 -11.71 -4.91
N GLY A 32 1.62 -11.82 -4.59
CA GLY A 32 2.17 -12.82 -3.67
C GLY A 32 1.68 -12.75 -2.21
N ASN A 33 0.84 -11.76 -1.88
CA ASN A 33 0.20 -11.56 -0.57
C ASN A 33 1.20 -11.53 0.61
N ASN A 34 2.40 -10.99 0.37
CA ASN A 34 3.45 -10.80 1.36
C ASN A 34 4.13 -9.42 1.15
N LEU A 35 5.03 -9.05 2.07
CA LEU A 35 5.70 -7.75 2.03
C LEU A 35 6.65 -7.61 0.82
N ASP A 36 7.35 -8.68 0.46
CA ASP A 36 8.27 -8.68 -0.68
C ASP A 36 7.52 -8.44 -2.00
N ALA A 37 6.39 -9.10 -2.20
CA ALA A 37 5.52 -8.88 -3.36
C ALA A 37 4.92 -7.48 -3.38
N MET A 38 4.63 -6.90 -2.21
CA MET A 38 4.19 -5.51 -2.12
C MET A 38 5.29 -4.55 -2.56
N TRP A 39 6.53 -4.80 -2.14
CA TRP A 39 7.69 -4.02 -2.54
C TRP A 39 7.94 -4.06 -4.05
N ASP A 40 7.95 -5.25 -4.64
CA ASP A 40 8.12 -5.44 -6.08
C ASP A 40 7.03 -4.69 -6.86
N TRP A 41 5.78 -4.77 -6.37
CA TRP A 41 4.68 -4.08 -6.99
C TRP A 41 4.78 -2.55 -6.88
N LEU A 42 5.13 -2.02 -5.70
CA LEU A 42 5.28 -0.57 -5.50
C LEU A 42 6.42 0.02 -6.34
N THR A 43 7.55 -0.68 -6.44
CA THR A 43 8.78 -0.13 -7.04
C THR A 43 8.93 -0.44 -8.53
N GLY A 44 8.20 -1.44 -9.06
CA GLY A 44 8.30 -1.81 -10.49
C GLY A 44 7.02 -2.37 -11.13
N GLY A 45 5.98 -2.67 -10.36
CA GLY A 45 4.75 -3.28 -10.88
C GLY A 45 3.59 -2.30 -11.11
N MET A 46 3.59 -1.14 -10.46
CA MET A 46 2.50 -0.17 -10.53
C MET A 46 2.76 0.97 -11.51
N ALA A 47 1.68 1.58 -12.01
CA ALA A 47 1.79 2.74 -12.88
C ALA A 47 2.11 4.01 -12.07
N LEU A 48 3.24 4.66 -12.39
CA LEU A 48 3.67 5.94 -11.84
C LEU A 48 3.24 7.12 -12.75
N PRO A 49 3.00 8.32 -12.20
CA PRO A 49 2.96 8.64 -10.78
C PRO A 49 1.72 8.05 -10.09
N ALA A 50 1.85 7.78 -8.79
CA ALA A 50 0.81 7.18 -7.97
C ALA A 50 0.60 7.94 -6.65
N THR A 51 -0.62 7.87 -6.13
CA THR A 51 -0.97 8.45 -4.83
C THR A 51 -1.76 7.43 -4.00
N ILE A 52 -1.33 7.23 -2.76
CA ILE A 52 -1.96 6.32 -1.81
C ILE A 52 -2.53 7.14 -0.66
N HIS A 53 -3.85 7.08 -0.48
CA HIS A 53 -4.57 7.70 0.63
C HIS A 53 -4.75 6.70 1.75
N LEU A 54 -4.23 7.01 2.93
CA LEU A 54 -4.23 6.19 4.14
C LEU A 54 -5.19 6.81 5.16
N LYS A 55 -6.48 6.45 5.11
CA LYS A 55 -7.49 6.97 6.04
C LYS A 55 -7.44 6.20 7.36
N HIS A 56 -7.56 6.92 8.47
CA HIS A 56 -7.52 6.36 9.84
C HIS A 56 -6.24 5.56 10.13
N VAL A 57 -5.12 5.96 9.52
CA VAL A 57 -3.84 5.26 9.68
C VAL A 57 -3.29 5.34 11.11
N GLU A 58 -3.66 6.35 11.87
CA GLU A 58 -3.22 6.54 13.27
C GLU A 58 -3.57 5.32 14.11
N SER A 59 -4.81 4.84 14.03
CA SER A 59 -5.28 3.63 14.74
C SER A 59 -4.64 2.33 14.25
N ALA A 60 -4.07 2.34 13.03
CA ALA A 60 -3.42 1.18 12.43
C ALA A 60 -1.92 1.13 12.69
N SER A 61 -1.28 2.30 12.86
CA SER A 61 0.16 2.40 13.11
C SER A 61 0.59 1.72 14.41
N GLU A 62 -0.30 1.66 15.40
CA GLU A 62 -0.08 0.96 16.68
C GLU A 62 -0.30 -0.55 16.56
N GLN A 63 -0.90 -1.03 15.47
CA GLN A 63 -1.16 -2.45 15.26
C GLN A 63 0.07 -3.12 14.62
N ALA A 64 0.60 -4.13 15.31
CA ALA A 64 1.75 -4.92 14.84
C ALA A 64 1.51 -5.56 13.46
N GLU A 65 0.25 -5.72 13.06
CA GLU A 65 -0.08 -6.21 11.72
C GLU A 65 0.22 -5.19 10.63
N PHE A 66 -0.18 -3.93 10.80
CA PHE A 66 -0.05 -2.90 9.76
C PHE A 66 1.25 -2.12 9.83
N ALA A 67 1.94 -2.09 10.98
CA ALA A 67 3.21 -1.37 11.11
C ALA A 67 4.25 -1.71 10.01
N PRO A 68 4.49 -2.99 9.65
CA PRO A 68 5.41 -3.33 8.55
C PRO A 68 4.92 -2.86 7.17
N VAL A 69 3.60 -2.86 6.94
CA VAL A 69 3.00 -2.39 5.67
C VAL A 69 3.20 -0.88 5.53
N LEU A 70 2.95 -0.13 6.60
CA LEU A 70 3.13 1.32 6.62
C LEU A 70 4.60 1.72 6.44
N ALA A 71 5.51 1.04 7.14
CA ALA A 71 6.94 1.26 6.96
C ALA A 71 7.37 1.04 5.50
N LEU A 72 6.92 -0.05 4.89
CA LEU A 72 7.27 -0.38 3.50
C LEU A 72 6.69 0.62 2.48
N LEU A 73 5.50 1.18 2.74
CA LEU A 73 4.94 2.26 1.94
C LEU A 73 5.79 3.54 2.04
N GLU A 74 6.22 3.91 3.25
CA GLU A 74 7.07 5.09 3.45
C GLU A 74 8.44 4.91 2.78
N GLU A 75 9.06 3.73 2.92
CA GLU A 75 10.32 3.38 2.25
C GLU A 75 10.20 3.45 0.72
N ALA A 76 9.13 2.88 0.15
CA ALA A 76 8.89 2.95 -1.29
C ALA A 76 8.68 4.39 -1.78
N ALA A 77 7.95 5.22 -1.02
CA ALA A 77 7.73 6.63 -1.36
C ALA A 77 9.05 7.43 -1.36
N GLN A 78 9.95 7.14 -0.41
CA GLN A 78 11.29 7.73 -0.37
C GLN A 78 12.14 7.28 -1.57
N GLN A 79 12.14 5.97 -1.88
CA GLN A 79 12.90 5.42 -3.01
C GLN A 79 12.44 5.97 -4.37
N LEU A 80 11.13 6.17 -4.54
CA LEU A 80 10.53 6.67 -5.78
C LEU A 80 10.56 8.20 -5.89
N GLN A 81 11.25 8.90 -4.99
CA GLN A 81 11.56 10.33 -5.07
C GLN A 81 10.36 11.24 -5.44
N GLY A 82 9.18 10.95 -4.90
CA GLY A 82 7.96 11.74 -5.10
C GLY A 82 7.06 11.32 -6.28
N GLU A 83 7.43 10.29 -7.03
CA GLU A 83 6.54 9.63 -8.00
C GLU A 83 5.44 8.82 -7.28
N LEU A 84 5.74 8.28 -6.10
CA LEU A 84 4.77 7.76 -5.16
C LEU A 84 4.55 8.76 -4.03
N ARG A 85 3.30 9.16 -3.83
CA ARG A 85 2.90 10.08 -2.75
C ARG A 85 1.97 9.39 -1.77
N LEU A 86 2.28 9.52 -0.48
CA LEU A 86 1.42 9.07 0.61
C LEU A 86 0.65 10.27 1.15
N THR A 87 -0.67 10.11 1.29
CA THR A 87 -1.54 11.10 1.93
C THR A 87 -2.21 10.41 3.11
N ARG A 88 -2.10 10.98 4.31
CA ARG A 88 -2.69 10.47 5.55
C ARG A 88 -3.75 11.44 6.05
#